data_AF-A0ABC8JMI2-F1
#
_entry.id   AF-A0ABC8JMI2-F1
#
_cell.length_a   1.000
_cell.length_b   1.000
_cell.length_c   1.000
_cell.angle_alpha   90.00
_cell.angle_beta   90.00
_cell.angle_gamma   90.00
#
_symmetry.space_group_name_H-M   'P 1'
#
loop_
_entity.id
_entity.type
_entity.pdbx_description
1 polymer ?
#
loop_
_entity_poly.entity_id
_entity_poly.type
_entity_poly.pdbx_seq_one_letter_code
_entity_poly.pdbx_strand_id
1 'polypeptide(L)' 'EISEIPSLSEKWKIHGKLQSPPRNSAPTRLHRRCFSTGRPRANYRDFGLSGYILREMVQACLLPGATRSS' A
#
# COMPACT_ATOMS: atom_id res chain seq x y z
N GLU A 1 -22.50 -7.13 -6.21
CA GLU A 1 -23.08 -6.47 -5.02
C GLU A 1 -23.91 -5.22 -5.32
N ILE A 2 -23.36 -4.00 -5.48
CA ILE A 2 -24.21 -2.79 -5.71
C ILE A 2 -24.92 -2.81 -7.06
N SER A 3 -24.29 -3.40 -8.08
CA SER A 3 -24.82 -3.58 -9.43
C SER A 3 -25.95 -4.61 -9.51
N GLU A 4 -26.04 -5.52 -8.54
CA GLU A 4 -27.02 -6.61 -8.52
C GLU A 4 -28.36 -6.20 -7.93
N ILE A 5 -28.43 -5.03 -7.28
CA ILE A 5 -29.65 -4.55 -6.64
C ILE A 5 -30.48 -3.80 -7.68
N PRO A 6 -31.75 -4.16 -7.90
CA PRO A 6 -32.57 -3.54 -8.93
C PRO A 6 -33.21 -2.22 -8.46
N SER A 7 -33.56 -2.11 -7.17
CA SER A 7 -34.29 -0.96 -6.65
C SER A 7 -33.38 0.24 -6.38
N LEU A 8 -33.84 1.44 -6.77
CA LEU A 8 -33.08 2.68 -6.57
C LEU A 8 -32.93 2.98 -5.07
N SER A 9 -34.01 2.85 -4.30
CA SER A 9 -34.07 3.17 -2.87
C SER A 9 -33.05 2.38 -2.03
N GLU A 10 -32.88 1.09 -2.32
CA GLU A 10 -31.92 0.25 -1.59
C GLU A 10 -30.46 0.62 -1.94
N LYS A 11 -30.18 1.01 -3.19
CA LYS A 11 -28.85 1.54 -3.56
C LYS A 11 -28.50 2.78 -2.74
N TRP A 12 -29.43 3.72 -2.58
CA TRP A 12 -29.19 4.91 -1.75
C TRP A 12 -28.87 4.57 -0.29
N LYS A 13 -29.59 3.62 0.31
CA LYS A 13 -29.32 3.15 1.68
C LYS A 13 -27.91 2.54 1.81
N ILE A 14 -27.48 1.76 0.82
CA ILE A 14 -26.14 1.15 0.81
C ILE A 14 -25.05 2.19 0.60
N HIS A 15 -25.27 3.15 -0.30
CA HIS A 15 -24.34 4.27 -0.47
C HIS A 15 -24.18 5.08 0.82
N GLY A 16 -25.27 5.32 1.56
CA GLY A 16 -25.20 5.96 2.88
C GLY A 16 -24.35 5.17 3.88
N LYS A 17 -24.50 3.84 3.91
CA LYS A 17 -23.66 2.95 4.76
C LYS A 17 -22.20 2.92 4.31
N LEU A 18 -21.91 2.99 3.02
CA LEU A 18 -20.53 3.05 2.50
C LEU A 18 -19.84 4.38 2.80
N GLN A 19 -20.61 5.46 2.95
CA GLN A 19 -20.10 6.78 3.29
C GLN A 19 -19.96 7.01 4.80
N SER A 20 -20.60 6.19 5.64
CA SER A 20 -20.52 6.31 7.10
C SER A 20 -19.12 6.07 7.71
N PRO A 21 -18.27 5.14 7.24
CA PRO A 21 -16.93 4.97 7.80
C PRO A 21 -16.02 6.19 7.52
N PRO A 22 -14.99 6.41 8.35
CA PRO A 22 -14.08 7.52 8.17
C PRO A 22 -13.35 7.41 6.82
N ARG A 23 -13.17 8.53 6.11
CA ARG A 23 -12.53 8.52 4.78
C ARG A 23 -11.15 7.87 4.77
N ASN A 24 -10.43 7.91 5.90
CA ASN A 24 -9.09 7.32 6.07
C ASN A 24 -9.07 5.80 6.14
N SER A 25 -10.22 5.14 6.33
CA SER A 25 -10.30 3.66 6.27
C SER A 25 -10.19 3.12 4.85
N ALA A 26 -10.32 3.97 3.82
CA ALA A 26 -10.28 3.54 2.43
C ALA A 26 -8.89 2.98 2.05
N PRO A 27 -8.81 1.75 1.50
CA PRO A 27 -7.53 1.11 1.15
C PRO A 27 -6.78 1.88 0.05
N THR A 28 -7.50 2.58 -0.82
CA THR A 28 -6.94 3.43 -1.88
C THR A 28 -6.12 4.60 -1.35
N ARG A 29 -6.31 5.01 -0.08
CA ARG A 29 -5.55 6.10 0.55
C ARG A 29 -4.23 5.64 1.15
N LEU A 30 -4.00 4.33 1.27
CA LEU A 30 -2.77 3.80 1.83
C LEU A 30 -1.60 4.08 0.89
N HIS A 31 -0.56 4.73 1.42
CA HIS A 31 0.66 5.03 0.69
C HIS A 31 1.82 4.25 1.29
N ARG A 32 2.48 3.39 0.49
CA ARG A 32 3.68 2.68 0.96
C ARG A 32 4.82 3.65 1.17
N ARG A 33 5.44 3.59 2.34
CA ARG A 33 6.61 4.38 2.71
C ARG A 33 7.75 3.43 3.07
N CYS A 34 8.99 3.90 2.92
CA CYS A 34 10.13 3.14 3.42
C CYS A 34 10.02 2.98 4.94
N PHE A 35 10.19 1.76 5.43
CA PHE A 35 10.11 1.47 6.86
C PHE A 35 11.15 2.23 7.71
N SER A 36 12.37 2.40 7.18
CA SER A 36 13.44 3.09 7.91
C SER A 36 13.40 4.62 7.78
N THR A 37 13.19 5.17 6.58
CA THR A 37 13.25 6.63 6.34
C THR A 37 11.90 7.32 6.17
N GLY A 38 10.80 6.57 6.00
CA GLY A 38 9.49 7.15 5.69
C GLY A 38 9.36 7.73 4.27
N ARG A 39 10.38 7.57 3.40
CA ARG A 39 10.38 8.09 2.03
C ARG A 39 9.19 7.53 1.24
N PRO A 40 8.41 8.39 0.54
CA PRO A 40 7.25 7.91 -0.22
C PRO A 40 7.65 7.24 -1.54
N ARG A 41 8.76 7.65 -2.17
CA ARG A 41 9.14 7.17 -3.51
C ARG A 41 10.22 6.08 -3.45
N ALA A 42 10.30 5.31 -4.54
CA ALA A 42 11.31 4.27 -4.77
C ALA A 42 11.32 3.16 -3.70
N ASN A 43 10.13 2.72 -3.28
CA ASN A 43 9.96 1.62 -2.32
C ASN A 43 9.71 0.30 -3.06
N TYR A 44 10.50 -0.71 -2.74
CA TYR A 44 10.29 -2.07 -3.25
C TYR A 44 9.27 -2.81 -2.38
N ARG A 45 8.33 -3.54 -2.99
CA ARG A 45 7.25 -4.22 -2.25
C ARG A 45 7.75 -5.41 -1.43
N ASP A 46 8.72 -6.15 -1.96
CA ASP A 46 9.23 -7.36 -1.32
C ASP A 46 10.05 -7.03 -0.07
N PHE A 47 10.73 -5.89 -0.07
CA PHE A 47 11.60 -5.46 1.02
C PHE A 47 10.98 -4.40 1.95
N GLY A 48 10.00 -3.60 1.47
CA GLY A 48 9.45 -2.48 2.23
C GLY A 48 10.44 -1.32 2.45
N LEU A 49 11.56 -1.31 1.72
CA LEU A 49 12.64 -0.34 1.86
C LEU A 49 12.79 0.52 0.62
N SER A 50 13.34 1.72 0.82
CA SER A 50 13.74 2.59 -0.28
C SER A 50 14.98 2.01 -0.98
N GLY A 51 15.11 2.25 -2.29
CA GLY A 51 16.24 1.73 -3.05
C GLY A 51 17.63 2.16 -2.55
N TYR A 52 17.75 3.35 -1.94
CA TYR A 52 19.01 3.82 -1.37
C TYR A 52 19.46 2.95 -0.17
N ILE A 53 18.56 2.77 0.80
CA ILE A 53 18.83 1.95 1.99
C ILE A 53 19.03 0.49 1.61
N LEU A 54 18.22 0.00 0.68
CA LEU A 54 18.36 -1.36 0.19
C LEU A 54 19.76 -1.61 -0.37
N ARG A 55 20.31 -0.66 -1.14
CA ARG A 55 21.69 -0.74 -1.64
C ARG A 55 22.72 -0.76 -0.50
N GLU A 56 22.58 0.10 0.50
CA GLU A 56 23.49 0.10 1.67
C GLU A 56 23.44 -1.23 2.43
N MET A 57 22.24 -1.79 2.62
CA MET A 57 22.06 -3.08 3.30
C MET A 57 22.65 -4.26 2.52
N VAL A 58 22.56 -4.26 1.19
CA VAL A 58 23.23 -5.26 0.35
C VAL A 58 24.75 -5.15 0.49
N GLN A 59 25.29 -3.92 0.49
CA GLN A 59 26.73 -3.69 0.66
C GLN A 59 27.24 -4.09 2.04
N ALA A 60 26.41 -3.94 3.07
CA ALA A 60 26.70 -4.35 4.44
C ALA A 60 26.44 -5.85 4.71
N CYS A 61 26.08 -6.65 3.69
CA CYS A 61 25.77 -8.07 3.82
C CYS A 61 24.63 -8.40 4.80
N LEU A 62 23.68 -7.48 4.99
CA LEU A 62 22.55 -7.66 5.91
C LEU A 62 21.37 -8.41 5.26
N LEU A 63 21.29 -8.42 3.93
CA LEU A 63 20.22 -9.08 3.18
C LEU A 63 20.64 -10.49 2.74
N PRO A 64 20.00 -11.55 3.25
CA PRO A 64 20.37 -12.92 2.88
C PRO A 64 20.01 -13.19 1.42
N GLY A 65 20.92 -13.85 0.69
CA GLY A 65 20.73 -14.22 -0.71
C GLY A 65 20.85 -13.07 -1.72
N ALA A 66 21.07 -11.84 -1.26
CA ALA A 66 21.33 -10.72 -2.16
C ALA A 66 22.79 -10.76 -2.65
N THR A 67 22.97 -10.94 -3.95
CA THR A 67 24.29 -10.91 -4.61
C THR A 67 24.32 -9.83 -5.69
N ARG A 68 25.51 -9.30 -5.98
CA ARG A 68 25.68 -8.36 -7.09
C ARG A 68 25.54 -9.14 -8.40
N SER A 69 24.60 -8.74 -9.25
CA SER A 69 24.51 -9.24 -10.62
C SER A 69 25.53 -8.55 -11.52
N SER A 70 26.19 -9.31 -12.39
CA SER A 70 27.14 -8.84 -13.43
C SER A 70 26.58 -9.07 -14.81
#